data_AF-A0A699S293-F1
#
_entry.id   AF-A0A699S293-F1
#
_cell.length_a   1.000
_cell.length_b   1.000
_cell.length_c   1.000
_cell.angle_alpha   90.00
_cell.angle_beta   90.00
_cell.angle_gamma   90.00
#
_symmetry.space_group_name_H-M   'P 1'
#
loop_
_entity.id
_entity.type
_entity.pdbx_description
1 polymer ?
#
loop_
_entity_poly.entity_id
_entity_poly.type
_entity_poly.pdbx_seq_one_letter_code
_entity_poly.pdbx_strand_id
1 'polypeptide(L)' 'EKYCPRNEIRKLEMELWDLKVKGTDLASYTQRFQELALLCGRMFSEESDKIEKYVRGLLDMIHGSVVASKPKTM' A
#
# COMPACT_ATOMS: atom_id res chain seq x y z
N GLU A 1 -22.94 -18.66 -7.33
CA GLU A 1 -22.28 -17.43 -6.87
C GLU A 1 -21.28 -17.81 -5.77
N LYS A 2 -19.98 -17.65 -6.03
CA LYS A 2 -18.93 -18.14 -5.14
C LYS A 2 -18.77 -17.10 -4.04
N TYR A 3 -19.46 -17.33 -2.91
CA TYR A 3 -19.39 -16.46 -1.74
C TYR A 3 -17.91 -16.27 -1.38
N CYS A 4 -17.35 -15.08 -1.62
CA CYS A 4 -16.01 -14.79 -1.16
C CYS A 4 -16.09 -14.79 0.37
N PRO A 5 -15.41 -15.72 1.08
CA PRO A 5 -15.49 -15.78 2.52
C PRO A 5 -15.07 -14.42 3.07
N ARG A 6 -15.83 -13.85 3.99
CA ARG A 6 -15.51 -12.56 4.63
C ARG A 6 -14.07 -12.51 5.19
N ASN A 7 -13.51 -13.68 5.48
CA ASN A 7 -12.13 -13.86 5.91
C ASN A 7 -11.09 -13.54 4.80
N GLU A 8 -11.36 -13.88 3.55
CA GLU A 8 -10.48 -13.60 2.42
C GLU A 8 -10.42 -12.09 2.15
N ILE A 9 -11.57 -11.41 2.22
CA ILE A 9 -11.63 -9.95 2.10
C ILE A 9 -10.80 -9.30 3.21
N ARG A 10 -10.97 -9.70 4.48
CA ARG A 10 -10.15 -9.18 5.60
C ARG A 10 -8.66 -9.42 5.40
N LYS A 11 -8.27 -10.54 4.78
CA LYS A 11 -6.87 -10.84 4.48
C LYS A 11 -6.30 -9.87 3.44
N LEU A 12 -7.07 -9.58 2.38
CA LEU A 12 -6.69 -8.61 1.36
C LEU A 12 -6.64 -7.18 1.93
N GLU A 13 -7.58 -6.82 2.81
CA GLU A 13 -7.56 -5.55 3.54
C GLU A 13 -6.28 -5.41 4.39
N MET A 14 -5.90 -6.46 5.13
CA MET A 14 -4.64 -6.46 5.89
C MET A 14 -3.40 -6.37 4.99
N GLU A 15 -3.38 -7.10 3.87
CA GLU A 15 -2.27 -7.04 2.91
C GLU A 15 -2.13 -5.63 2.31
N LEU A 16 -3.25 -4.96 2.03
CA LEU A 16 -3.25 -3.59 1.53
C LEU A 16 -2.77 -2.59 2.59
N TRP A 17 -3.12 -2.79 3.86
CA TRP A 17 -2.64 -1.96 4.98
C TRP A 17 -1.15 -2.12 5.25
N ASP A 18 -0.60 -3.33 5.09
CA ASP A 18 0.83 -3.62 5.25
C ASP A 18 1.64 -3.41 3.96
N LEU A 19 0.98 -3.01 2.87
CA LEU A 19 1.62 -2.84 1.57
C LEU A 19 2.64 -1.68 1.63
N LYS A 20 3.91 -2.03 1.57
CA LYS A 20 5.05 -1.10 1.50
C LYS A 20 5.83 -1.30 0.22
N VAL A 21 6.43 -0.23 -0.28
CA VAL A 21 7.37 -0.34 -1.40
C VAL A 21 8.60 -1.14 -0.94
N LYS A 22 8.90 -2.24 -1.62
CA LYS A 22 10.12 -3.02 -1.37
C LYS A 22 11.19 -2.59 -2.38
N GLY A 23 12.22 -1.89 -1.90
CA GLY A 23 13.31 -1.41 -2.75
C GLY A 23 12.90 -0.21 -3.60
N THR A 24 13.28 -0.21 -4.88
CA THR A 24 12.98 0.89 -5.84
C THR A 24 11.85 0.57 -6.81
N ASP A 25 11.23 -0.61 -6.70
CA ASP A 25 10.25 -1.05 -7.67
C ASP A 25 8.86 -0.47 -7.40
N LEU A 26 8.67 0.77 -7.85
CA LEU A 26 7.42 1.48 -7.73
C LEU A 26 6.31 0.87 -8.62
N ALA A 27 6.67 0.35 -9.80
CA ALA A 27 5.72 -0.19 -10.75
C ALA A 27 4.97 -1.41 -10.19
N SER A 28 5.67 -2.36 -9.57
CA SER A 28 5.02 -3.52 -8.94
C SER A 28 4.20 -3.10 -7.73
N TYR A 29 4.63 -2.08 -6.97
CA TYR A 29 3.84 -1.53 -5.87
C TYR A 29 2.52 -0.93 -6.37
N THR A 30 2.57 -0.07 -7.41
CA THR A 30 1.37 0.52 -8.01
C THR A 30 0.43 -0.54 -8.56
N GLN A 31 0.95 -1.52 -9.29
CA GLN A 31 0.15 -2.60 -9.84
C GLN A 31 -0.53 -3.41 -8.73
N ARG A 32 0.23 -3.81 -7.70
CA ARG A 32 -0.31 -4.59 -6.58
C ARG A 32 -1.36 -3.81 -5.79
N PHE A 33 -1.13 -2.52 -5.56
CA PHE A 33 -2.10 -1.63 -4.90
C PHE A 33 -3.39 -1.51 -5.72
N GLN A 34 -3.30 -1.38 -7.04
CA GLN A 34 -4.46 -1.31 -7.92
C GLN A 34 -5.28 -2.62 -7.90
N GLU A 35 -4.62 -3.78 -7.96
CA GLU A 35 -5.27 -5.09 -7.86
C GLU A 35 -6.00 -5.25 -6.51
N LEU A 36 -5.33 -4.93 -5.40
CA LEU A 36 -5.91 -5.02 -4.06
C LEU A 36 -7.06 -4.02 -3.86
N ALA A 37 -6.94 -2.79 -4.36
CA ALA A 37 -8.00 -1.79 -4.26
C ALA A 37 -9.23 -2.16 -5.11
N LEU A 38 -9.05 -2.88 -6.22
CA LEU A 38 -10.16 -3.40 -7.02
C LEU A 38 -10.89 -4.52 -6.29
N LEU A 39 -10.15 -5.43 -5.66
CA LEU A 39 -10.71 -6.53 -4.87
C LEU A 39 -11.37 -6.05 -3.57
N CYS A 40 -10.82 -5.00 -2.96
CA CYS A 40 -11.31 -4.34 -1.75
C CYS A 40 -12.08 -3.05 -2.06
N GLY A 41 -12.87 -3.02 -3.15
CA GLY A 41 -13.58 -1.82 -3.60
C GLY A 41 -14.54 -1.20 -2.56
N ARG A 42 -14.94 -1.95 -1.52
CA ARG A 42 -15.79 -1.46 -0.41
C ARG A 42 -14.99 -0.86 0.76
N MET A 43 -13.66 -0.97 0.74
CA MET A 43 -12.78 -0.51 1.81
C MET A 43 -12.54 1.00 1.76
N PHE A 44 -12.57 1.57 0.55
CA PHE A 44 -12.41 3.00 0.32
C PHE A 44 -13.79 3.66 0.21
N SER A 45 -14.03 4.68 1.02
CA SER A 45 -15.29 5.46 0.94
C SER A 45 -15.25 6.47 -0.21
N GLU A 46 -14.06 6.99 -0.52
CA GLU A 46 -13.82 8.00 -1.55
C GLU A 46 -12.50 7.72 -2.29
N GLU A 47 -12.34 8.26 -3.50
CA GLU A 47 -11.08 8.13 -4.24
C GLU A 47 -9.91 8.83 -3.53
N SER A 48 -10.18 9.87 -2.75
CA SER A 48 -9.21 10.58 -1.91
C SER A 48 -8.59 9.67 -0.85
N ASP A 49 -9.38 8.83 -0.18
CA ASP A 49 -8.87 7.86 0.83
C ASP A 49 -7.93 6.84 0.18
N LYS A 50 -8.25 6.40 -1.04
CA LYS A 50 -7.40 5.52 -1.84
C LYS A 50 -6.05 6.17 -2.17
N ILE A 51 -6.07 7.43 -2.60
CA ILE A 51 -4.85 8.18 -2.92
C ILE A 51 -4.02 8.42 -1.65
N GLU A 52 -4.65 8.77 -0.53
CA GLU A 52 -3.96 8.97 0.74
C GLU A 52 -3.21 7.69 1.18
N LYS A 53 -3.86 6.52 1.11
CA LYS A 53 -3.19 5.25 1.44
C LYS A 53 -2.00 4.96 0.55
N TYR A 54 -2.16 5.16 -0.75
CA TYR A 54 -1.07 4.97 -1.70
C TYR A 54 0.13 5.87 -1.38
N VAL A 55 -0.11 7.16 -1.13
CA VAL A 55 0.94 8.13 -0.78
C VAL A 55 1.59 7.78 0.56
N ARG A 56 0.81 7.32 1.55
CA ARG A 56 1.33 6.93 2.86
C ARG A 56 2.29 5.74 2.79
N GLY A 57 1.95 4.70 2.01
CA GLY A 57 2.83 3.55 1.80
C GLY A 57 4.11 3.91 1.04
N LEU A 58 4.04 4.93 0.17
CA LEU A 58 5.20 5.50 -0.50
C LEU A 58 6.10 6.31 0.46
N LEU A 59 5.51 7.11 1.33
CA LEU A 59 6.23 7.98 2.28
C LEU A 59 7.04 7.17 3.30
N ASP A 60 6.53 6.00 3.71
CA ASP A 60 7.20 5.08 4.64
C ASP A 60 8.58 4.64 4.10
N MET A 61 8.68 4.39 2.79
CA MET A 61 9.95 4.09 2.12
C MET A 61 10.92 5.28 2.17
N ILE A 62 10.43 6.49 1.86
CA ILE A 62 11.28 7.69 1.82
C ILE A 62 11.79 8.01 3.23
N HIS A 63 10.92 7.95 4.23
CA HIS A 63 11.29 8.18 5.62
C HIS A 63 12.31 7.13 6.11
N GLY A 64 12.09 5.84 5.81
CA GLY A 64 13.07 4.78 6.11
C GLY A 64 14.43 5.00 5.42
N SER A 65 14.40 5.43 4.15
CA SER A 65 15.62 5.73 3.39
C SER A 65 16.38 6.94 3.92
N VAL A 66 15.68 8.01 4.33
CA VAL A 66 16.30 9.22 4.90
C VAL A 66 16.91 8.94 6.27
N VAL A 67 16.24 8.17 7.13
CA VAL A 67 16.79 7.79 8.44
C VAL A 67 18.01 6.86 8.31
N ALA A 68 18.00 5.94 7.34
CA ALA A 68 19.14 5.09 7.04
C ALA A 68 20.33 5.89 6.47
N SER A 69 20.04 6.89 5.65
CA SER A 69 21.01 7.81 5.06
C SER A 69 21.39 8.88 6.07
N LYS A 70 22.04 8.52 7.18
CA LYS A 70 22.68 9.52 8.05
C LYS A 70 23.55 10.43 7.17
N PRO A 71 23.26 11.73 7.06
CA PRO A 71 24.13 12.63 6.32
C PRO A 71 25.46 12.64 7.05
N LYS A 72 26.52 12.24 6.36
CA LYS A 72 27.88 12.45 6.83
C LYS A 72 28.09 13.96 6.77
N THR A 73 27.90 14.64 7.88
CA THR A 73 28.23 16.05 8.04
C THR A 73 29.68 16.22 7.62
N MET A 74 29.93 17.00 6.56
CA MET A 74 31.27 17.45 6.20
C MET A 74 31.65 18.67 7.03
#